data_AF-A0A4P9ZGR5-F1
#
_entry.id   AF-A0A4P9ZGR5-F1
#
_cell.length_a   1.000
_cell.length_b   1.000
_cell.length_c   1.000
_cell.angle_alpha   90.00
_cell.angle_beta   90.00
_cell.angle_gamma   90.00
#
_symmetry.space_group_name_H-M   'P 1'
#
loop_
_entity.id
_entity.type
_entity.pdbx_description
1 polymer ?
#
loop_
_entity_poly.entity_id
_entity_poly.type
_entity_poly.pdbx_seq_one_letter_code
_entity_poly.pdbx_strand_id
1 'polypeptide(L)' 'MSDDEPDEWDKRIINTGCYEENLALQLCHADKGDWRQCLGEMEAFRKCWDSNKNNQRTATVDNK' A
#
# COMPACT_ATOMS: atom_id res chain seq x y z
N MET A 1 6.74 22.33 12.80
CA MET A 1 5.96 21.80 11.67
C MET A 1 5.81 20.33 11.97
N SER A 2 4.66 19.93 12.50
CA SER A 2 4.43 18.54 12.92
C SER A 2 3.99 17.75 11.71
N ASP A 3 4.95 17.26 10.95
CA ASP A 3 4.80 16.19 9.97
C ASP A 3 4.88 14.82 10.68
N ASP A 4 4.31 14.74 11.89
CA ASP A 4 4.37 13.58 12.79
C ASP A 4 3.02 12.84 12.83
N GLU A 5 2.02 13.35 12.10
CA GLU A 5 0.76 12.63 11.91
C GLU A 5 0.82 11.83 10.61
N PRO A 6 0.57 10.50 10.64
CA PRO A 6 0.43 9.72 9.42
C PRO A 6 -0.69 10.34 8.59
N ASP A 7 -0.42 10.56 7.32
CA ASP A 7 -1.36 11.19 6.43
C ASP A 7 -2.62 10.30 6.28
N GLU A 8 -3.69 10.85 5.73
CA GLU A 8 -4.94 10.11 5.56
C GLU A 8 -4.75 8.83 4.74
N TRP A 9 -3.77 8.79 3.84
CA TRP A 9 -3.44 7.61 3.06
C TRP A 9 -2.66 6.57 3.88
N ASP A 10 -1.64 6.98 4.62
CA ASP A 10 -0.90 6.09 5.53
C ASP A 10 -1.81 5.45 6.57
N LYS A 11 -2.71 6.24 7.18
CA LYS A 11 -3.72 5.71 8.12
C LYS A 11 -4.57 4.61 7.49
N ARG A 12 -4.97 4.76 6.22
CA ARG A 12 -5.76 3.74 5.51
C ARG A 12 -4.95 2.48 5.28
N ILE A 13 -3.71 2.60 4.85
CA ILE A 13 -2.81 1.47 4.65
C ILE A 13 -2.50 0.75 5.96
N ILE A 14 -2.23 1.47 7.05
CA ILE A 14 -2.04 0.88 8.39
C ILE A 14 -3.27 0.04 8.78
N ASN A 15 -4.48 0.57 8.55
CA ASN A 15 -5.72 -0.14 8.82
C ASN A 15 -5.97 -1.37 7.92
N THR A 16 -5.20 -1.54 6.84
CA THR A 16 -5.26 -2.73 5.97
C THR A 16 -4.38 -3.88 6.44
N GLY A 17 -3.47 -3.62 7.40
CA GLY A 17 -2.51 -4.63 7.88
C GLY A 17 -1.35 -4.94 6.94
N CYS A 18 -1.21 -4.20 5.82
CA CYS A 18 -0.17 -4.39 4.80
C CYS A 18 0.75 -3.17 4.66
N TYR A 19 1.00 -2.50 5.79
CA TYR A 19 1.79 -1.28 5.81
C TYR A 19 3.27 -1.54 5.51
N GLU A 20 3.84 -2.63 6.02
CA GLU A 20 5.25 -2.95 5.81
C GLU A 20 5.55 -3.20 4.32
N GLU A 21 4.69 -3.96 3.63
CA GLU A 21 4.84 -4.24 2.21
C GLU A 21 4.60 -2.99 1.35
N ASN A 22 3.64 -2.14 1.74
CA ASN A 22 3.43 -0.85 1.09
C ASN A 22 4.65 0.05 1.24
N LEU A 23 5.23 0.14 2.45
CA LEU A 23 6.41 0.95 2.71
C LEU A 23 7.61 0.42 1.91
N ALA A 24 7.84 -0.89 1.90
CA ALA A 24 8.91 -1.51 1.11
C ALA A 24 8.77 -1.17 -0.39
N LEU A 25 7.54 -1.21 -0.90
CA LEU A 25 7.24 -0.86 -2.28
C LEU A 25 7.49 0.64 -2.58
N GLN A 26 7.07 1.54 -1.69
CA GLN A 26 7.34 2.98 -1.80
C GLN A 26 8.84 3.28 -1.76
N LEU A 27 9.59 2.61 -0.87
CA LEU A 27 11.04 2.73 -0.77
C LEU A 27 11.74 2.24 -2.04
N CYS A 28 11.30 1.12 -2.61
CA CYS A 28 11.85 0.64 -3.88
C CYS A 28 11.61 1.65 -5.01
N HIS A 29 10.40 2.22 -5.10
CA HIS A 29 10.12 3.25 -6.10
C HIS A 29 10.92 4.53 -5.85
N ALA A 30 11.12 4.94 -4.60
CA ALA A 30 11.94 6.10 -4.26
C ALA A 30 13.43 5.89 -4.64
N ASP A 31 13.95 4.67 -4.50
CA ASP A 31 15.32 4.32 -4.89
C ASP A 31 15.49 4.18 -6.41
N LYS A 32 14.58 3.47 -7.09
CA LYS A 32 14.68 3.15 -8.51
C LYS A 32 14.09 4.22 -9.44
N GLY A 33 13.09 4.96 -8.97
CA GLY A 33 12.26 5.85 -9.79
C GLY A 33 11.37 5.13 -10.81
N ASP A 34 11.31 3.79 -10.79
CA ASP A 34 10.50 2.99 -11.71
C ASP A 34 9.84 1.81 -11.00
N TRP A 35 8.51 1.83 -10.97
CA TRP A 35 7.67 0.77 -10.41
C TRP A 35 7.92 -0.59 -11.07
N ARG A 36 8.31 -0.64 -12.35
CA ARG A 36 8.57 -1.92 -13.05
C ARG A 36 9.76 -2.67 -12.49
N GLN A 37 10.66 -2.00 -11.79
CA GLN A 37 11.80 -2.63 -11.13
C GLN A 37 11.42 -3.17 -9.74
N CYS A 38 10.24 -2.80 -9.23
CA CYS A 38 9.72 -3.15 -7.90
C CYS A 38 8.60 -4.20 -7.97
N LEU A 39 8.63 -5.08 -8.98
CA LEU A 39 7.59 -6.08 -9.19
C LEU A 39 7.51 -7.10 -8.03
N GLY A 40 8.64 -7.39 -7.37
CA GLY A 40 8.68 -8.30 -6.23
C GLY A 40 7.95 -7.72 -5.01
N GLU A 41 8.20 -6.45 -4.71
CA GLU A 41 7.54 -5.68 -3.65
C GLU A 41 6.05 -5.49 -3.96
N MET A 42 5.70 -5.26 -5.23
CA MET A 42 4.31 -5.22 -5.69
C MET A 42 3.60 -6.56 -5.48
N GLU A 43 4.25 -7.67 -5.77
CA GLU A 43 3.69 -9.01 -5.56
C GLU A 43 3.54 -9.32 -4.07
N ALA A 44 4.50 -8.92 -3.24
CA ALA A 44 4.42 -9.05 -1.78
C ALA A 44 3.24 -8.25 -1.22
N PHE A 45 3.11 -6.99 -1.63
CA PHE A 45 1.98 -6.15 -1.24
C PHE A 45 0.64 -6.77 -1.69
N ARG A 46 0.56 -7.27 -2.93
CA ARG A 46 -0.62 -7.98 -3.44
C ARG A 46 -0.99 -9.20 -2.61
N LYS A 47 0.00 -10.02 -2.22
CA LYS A 47 -0.22 -11.22 -1.39
C LYS A 47 -0.74 -10.86 0.00
N CYS A 48 -0.15 -9.84 0.65
CA CYS A 48 -0.66 -9.35 1.92
C CYS A 48 -2.10 -8.83 1.76
N TRP A 49 -2.35 -8.07 0.68
CA TRP A 49 -3.63 -7.45 0.41
C TRP A 49 -4.76 -8.49 0.26
N ASP A 50 -4.51 -9.55 -0.51
CA ASP A 50 -5.45 -10.67 -0.67
C ASP A 50 -5.64 -11.44 0.64
N SER A 51 -4.56 -11.67 1.40
CA SER A 51 -4.61 -12.35 2.71
C SER A 51 -5.49 -11.62 3.72
N ASN A 52 -5.43 -10.29 3.73
CA ASN A 52 -6.23 -9.43 4.60
C ASN A 52 -7.64 -9.16 4.05
N LYS A 53 -8.01 -9.76 2.91
CA LYS A 53 -9.29 -9.53 2.21
C LYS A 53 -9.57 -8.05 1.95
N ASN A 54 -8.51 -7.27 1.73
CA ASN A 54 -8.62 -5.83 1.56
C ASN A 54 -9.40 -5.44 0.31
N ASN A 55 -9.47 -6.31 -0.70
CA ASN A 55 -10.36 -6.14 -1.85
C ASN A 55 -11.83 -5.98 -1.44
N GLN A 56 -12.29 -6.65 -0.39
CA GLN A 56 -13.67 -6.50 0.10
C GLN A 56 -13.84 -5.23 0.95
N ARG A 57 -12.80 -4.83 1.69
CA ARG A 57 -12.78 -3.63 2.55
C ARG A 57 -12.65 -2.33 1.75
N THR A 58 -12.01 -2.41 0.59
CA THR A 58 -11.73 -1.28 -0.31
C THR A 58 -12.52 -1.34 -1.61
N ALA A 59 -13.43 -2.31 -1.76
CA ALA A 59 -14.45 -2.31 -2.81
C ALA A 59 -15.41 -1.14 -2.58
N THR A 60 -14.99 0.06 -2.97
CA THR A 60 -15.90 1.16 -3.19
C THR A 60 -16.66 0.84 -4.47
N VAL A 61 -17.95 0.59 -4.28
CA VAL A 61 -18.97 0.42 -5.33
C VAL A 61 -18.76 1.42 -6.46
N ASP A 62 -18.64 0.91 -7.69
CA ASP A 62 -18.84 1.70 -8.90
C ASP A 62 -20.21 2.38 -8.82
N ASN A 63 -20.22 3.69 -8.56
CA ASN A 63 -21.44 4.48 -8.68
C ASN A 63 -21.81 4.55 -10.16
N LYS A 64 -22.84 3.78 -10.50
CA LYS A 64 -23.54 3.70 -11.78
C LYS A 64 -23.97 5.05 -12.33
#